data_AF-A0A8J3YDQ7-F1
#
_entry.id   AF-A0A8J3YDQ7-F1
#
_cell.length_a   1.000
_cell.length_b   1.000
_cell.length_c   1.000
_cell.angle_alpha   90.00
_cell.angle_beta   90.00
_cell.angle_gamma   90.00
#
_symmetry.space_group_name_H-M   'P 1'
#
loop_
_entity.id
_entity.type
_entity.pdbx_description
1 polymer ?
#
loop_
_entity_poly.entity_id
_entity_poly.type
_entity_poly.pdbx_seq_one_letter_code
_entity_poly.pdbx_strand_id
1 'polypeptide(L)'
;MARYLISFDDGAMDHIADGDLAAVGEAAHAVIQDAVDAGVFVFGGGLQRQQASIVGTDGLVTDGPYPETKEVVGGFVVVDVASREEALAWAAKIAGACRCAQEVREIMADPRLDEMLRPAGR
;
A
#
# COMPACT_ATOMS: atom_id res chain seq x y z
N MET A 1 -8.08 7.55 15.57
CA MET A 1 -7.30 7.46 14.33
C MET A 1 -7.99 6.42 13.45
N ALA A 2 -7.93 6.59 12.13
CA ALA A 2 -8.48 5.69 11.13
C ALA A 2 -7.35 5.26 10.19
N ARG A 3 -7.38 3.99 9.79
CA ARG A 3 -6.38 3.43 8.88
C ARG A 3 -6.82 3.63 7.44
N TYR A 4 -5.91 4.08 6.59
CA TYR A 4 -6.15 4.28 5.17
C TYR A 4 -5.14 3.47 4.36
N LEU A 5 -5.65 2.74 3.37
CA LEU A 5 -4.88 2.13 2.30
C LEU A 5 -4.63 3.17 1.22
N ILE A 6 -3.36 3.37 0.88
CA ILE A 6 -2.89 4.18 -0.25
C ILE A 6 -2.21 3.21 -1.21
N SER A 7 -2.75 3.02 -2.42
CA SER A 7 -2.27 2.00 -3.35
C SER A 7 -2.21 2.50 -4.78
N PHE A 8 -1.42 1.81 -5.62
CA PHE A 8 -1.38 2.01 -7.06
C PHE A 8 -1.40 0.66 -7.78
N ASP A 9 -1.85 0.68 -9.04
CA ASP A 9 -1.96 -0.53 -9.86
C ASP A 9 -0.59 -0.99 -10.41
N ASP A 10 -0.46 -2.29 -10.64
CA ASP A 10 0.63 -2.86 -11.41
C ASP A 10 0.66 -2.23 -12.81
N GLY A 11 1.85 -1.81 -13.24
CA GLY A 11 2.04 -1.06 -14.47
C GLY A 11 1.79 0.45 -14.37
N ALA A 12 1.33 0.99 -13.23
CA ALA A 12 1.16 2.44 -13.08
C ALA A 12 2.48 3.23 -13.24
N MET A 13 3.63 2.55 -13.09
CA MET A 13 4.98 3.10 -13.28
C MET A 13 5.60 2.74 -14.65
N ASP A 14 4.89 2.07 -15.57
CA ASP A 14 5.44 1.62 -16.87
C ASP A 14 5.84 2.78 -17.80
N HIS A 15 5.41 4.00 -17.47
CA HIS A 15 5.78 5.23 -18.16
C HIS A 15 7.15 5.79 -17.70
N ILE A 16 7.73 5.25 -16.64
CA ILE A 16 9.02 5.66 -16.07
C ILE A 16 10.12 4.85 -16.76
N ALA A 17 11.19 5.50 -17.21
CA ALA A 17 12.33 4.80 -17.80
C ALA A 17 13.06 3.97 -16.73
N ASP A 18 13.56 2.79 -17.10
CA ASP A 18 14.26 1.87 -16.17
C ASP A 18 15.40 2.55 -15.40
N GLY A 19 16.13 3.46 -16.06
CA GLY A 19 17.22 4.23 -15.44
C GLY A 19 16.78 5.20 -14.34
N ASP A 20 15.49 5.56 -14.28
CA ASP A 20 14.92 6.49 -13.31
C ASP A 20 14.25 5.78 -12.11
N LEU A 21 14.04 4.46 -12.18
CA LEU A 21 13.36 3.70 -11.12
C LEU A 21 14.11 3.75 -9.78
N ALA A 22 15.44 3.77 -9.81
CA ALA A 22 16.24 3.93 -8.59
C ALA A 22 15.95 5.28 -7.91
N ALA A 23 15.85 6.36 -8.67
CA ALA A 23 15.53 7.69 -8.14
C ALA A 23 14.10 7.77 -7.60
N VAL A 24 13.16 7.07 -8.23
CA VAL A 24 11.78 6.91 -7.71
C VAL A 24 11.79 6.18 -6.37
N GLY A 25 12.56 5.08 -6.27
CA GLY A 25 12.72 4.32 -5.03
C GLY A 25 13.26 5.17 -3.88
N GLU A 26 14.34 5.93 -4.12
CA GLU A 26 14.90 6.85 -3.12
C GLU A 26 13.88 7.92 -2.68
N ALA A 27 13.14 8.53 -3.62
CA ALA A 27 12.12 9.51 -3.30
C ALA A 27 10.97 8.89 -2.47
N ALA A 28 10.54 7.67 -2.83
CA ALA A 28 9.51 6.95 -2.08
C ALA A 28 9.99 6.64 -0.66
N HIS A 29 11.22 6.15 -0.49
CA HIS A 29 11.80 5.89 0.83
C HIS A 29 11.86 7.15 1.70
N ALA A 30 12.17 8.32 1.14
CA ALA A 30 12.16 9.57 1.89
C ALA A 30 10.76 9.90 2.44
N VAL A 31 9.70 9.74 1.62
CA VAL A 31 8.32 9.94 2.08
C VAL A 31 7.89 8.91 3.13
N ILE A 32 8.35 7.66 3.00
CA ILE A 32 8.10 6.63 4.02
C ILE A 32 8.82 6.97 5.32
N GLN A 33 10.07 7.45 5.27
CA GLN A 33 10.79 7.90 6.46
C GLN A 33 10.05 9.04 7.16
N ASP A 34 9.55 10.04 6.42
CA ASP A 34 8.72 11.11 6.98
C ASP A 34 7.46 10.56 7.68
N ALA A 35 6.82 9.54 7.10
CA ALA A 35 5.62 8.92 7.66
C ALA A 35 5.91 8.08 8.92
N VAL A 36 7.08 7.43 8.96
CA VAL A 36 7.60 6.72 10.14
C VAL A 36 7.91 7.71 11.26
N ASP A 37 8.62 8.79 10.95
CA ASP A 37 9.00 9.82 11.93
C ASP A 37 7.78 10.56 12.49
N ALA A 38 6.75 10.75 11.66
CA ALA A 38 5.45 11.27 12.08
C ALA A 38 4.61 10.28 12.91
N GLY A 39 5.02 9.01 13.01
CA GLY A 39 4.30 7.96 13.72
C GLY A 39 2.99 7.51 13.06
N VAL A 40 2.80 7.83 11.78
CA VAL A 40 1.57 7.50 11.03
C VAL A 40 1.73 6.27 10.13
N PHE A 41 2.95 5.85 9.83
CA PHE A 41 3.20 4.66 9.02
C PHE A 41 2.87 3.37 9.79
N VAL A 42 1.99 2.54 9.23
CA VAL A 42 1.68 1.22 9.79
C VAL A 42 2.55 0.15 9.13
N PHE A 43 2.43 -0.01 7.81
CA PHE A 43 3.25 -0.89 6.97
C PHE A 43 3.00 -0.60 5.47
N GLY A 44 3.86 -1.11 4.59
CA GLY A 44 3.69 -0.95 3.14
C GLY A 44 4.83 -1.60 2.35
N GLY A 45 4.70 -1.60 1.02
CA GLY A 45 5.71 -2.12 0.10
C GLY A 45 5.22 -2.24 -1.35
N GLY A 46 6.17 -2.44 -2.26
CA GLY A 46 5.89 -2.87 -3.64
C GLY A 46 5.65 -4.38 -3.71
N LEU A 47 4.76 -4.78 -4.63
CA LEU A 47 4.43 -6.18 -4.89
C LEU A 47 5.17 -6.68 -6.13
N GLN A 48 5.47 -7.98 -6.14
CA GLN A 48 6.10 -8.61 -7.29
C GLN A 48 5.11 -8.72 -8.44
N ARG A 49 5.52 -8.23 -9.62
CA ARG A 49 4.66 -8.17 -10.80
C ARG A 49 4.17 -9.54 -11.22
N GLN A 50 2.85 -9.70 -11.30
CA GLN A 50 2.17 -10.91 -11.79
C GLN A 50 2.62 -12.23 -11.11
N GLN A 51 3.17 -12.15 -9.89
CA GLN A 51 3.60 -13.30 -9.09
C GLN A 51 2.62 -13.49 -7.94
N ALA A 52 1.44 -14.04 -8.26
CA ALA A 52 0.38 -14.30 -7.29
C ALA A 52 -0.05 -15.77 -7.33
N SER A 53 -0.58 -16.24 -6.21
CA SER A 53 -1.30 -17.52 -6.11
C SER A 53 -2.67 -17.26 -5.50
N ILE A 54 -3.68 -17.96 -5.99
CA ILE A 54 -5.05 -17.90 -5.49
C ILE A 54 -5.28 -19.14 -4.64
N VAL A 55 -5.82 -18.95 -3.44
CA VAL A 55 -6.22 -20.04 -2.54
C VAL A 55 -7.74 -20.05 -2.45
N GLY A 56 -8.35 -21.11 -2.97
CA GLY A 56 -9.80 -21.32 -2.93
C GLY A 56 -10.32 -21.61 -1.52
N THR A 57 -11.64 -21.54 -1.34
CA THR A 57 -12.30 -21.85 -0.04
C THR A 57 -12.18 -23.32 0.35
N ASP A 58 -11.89 -24.19 -0.61
CA ASP A 58 -11.55 -25.60 -0.44
C ASP A 58 -10.06 -25.84 -0.17
N GLY A 59 -9.25 -24.78 -0.15
CA GLY A 59 -7.80 -24.83 0.04
C GLY A 59 -7.02 -25.16 -1.23
N LEU A 60 -7.66 -25.28 -2.40
CA LEU A 60 -6.96 -25.49 -3.66
C LEU A 60 -6.13 -24.25 -4.02
N VAL A 61 -4.87 -24.47 -4.40
CA VAL A 61 -3.97 -23.41 -4.86
C VAL A 61 -3.92 -23.41 -6.38
N THR A 62 -4.15 -22.25 -7.00
CA THR A 62 -3.99 -22.04 -8.44
C THR A 62 -3.08 -20.86 -8.72
N ASP A 63 -2.46 -20.85 -9.89
CA ASP A 63 -1.70 -19.69 -10.35
C ASP A 63 -2.61 -18.48 -10.49
N GLY A 64 -2.12 -17.32 -10.04
CA GLY A 64 -2.76 -16.03 -10.18
C GLY A 64 -1.97 -15.09 -11.11
N PRO A 65 -2.39 -13.82 -11.22
CA PRO A 65 -3.56 -13.23 -10.56
C PRO A 65 -4.88 -13.77 -11.14
N TYR A 66 -6.01 -13.31 -10.59
CA TYR A 66 -7.32 -13.74 -11.10
C TYR A 66 -7.40 -13.48 -12.61
N PRO A 67 -7.70 -14.50 -13.45
CA PRO A 67 -7.56 -14.44 -14.90
C PRO A 67 -8.36 -13.31 -15.58
N GLU A 68 -9.36 -12.74 -14.90
CA GLU A 68 -10.26 -11.71 -15.43
C GLU A 68 -9.94 -10.28 -14.94
N THR A 69 -9.00 -10.09 -14.01
CA THR A 69 -8.69 -8.75 -13.49
C THR A 69 -7.61 -8.08 -14.34
N LYS A 70 -7.98 -6.98 -15.03
CA LYS A 70 -7.03 -6.15 -15.78
C LYS A 70 -6.12 -5.32 -14.91
N GLU A 71 -6.53 -5.04 -13.67
CA GLU A 71 -5.87 -4.14 -12.74
C GLU A 71 -5.67 -4.89 -11.42
N VAL A 72 -4.41 -5.08 -11.05
CA VAL A 72 -3.99 -5.68 -9.77
C VAL A 72 -3.13 -4.68 -9.04
N VAL A 73 -3.11 -4.70 -7.70
CA VAL A 73 -2.28 -3.78 -6.92
C VAL A 73 -0.80 -4.05 -7.19
N GLY A 74 -0.05 -3.01 -7.55
CA GLY A 74 1.41 -3.04 -7.75
C GLY A 74 2.19 -2.64 -6.50
N GLY A 75 1.58 -1.86 -5.61
CA GLY A 75 2.16 -1.49 -4.33
C GLY A 75 1.19 -0.71 -3.45
N PHE A 76 1.50 -0.64 -2.16
CA PHE A 76 0.63 0.03 -1.20
C PHE A 76 1.37 0.51 0.05
N VAL A 77 0.72 1.42 0.78
CA VAL A 77 1.07 1.90 2.11
C VAL A 77 -0.20 1.95 2.94
N VAL A 78 -0.12 1.57 4.21
CA VAL A 78 -1.17 1.78 5.22
C VAL A 78 -0.70 2.84 6.20
N VAL A 79 -1.50 3.90 6.36
CA VAL A 79 -1.27 4.97 7.33
C VAL A 79 -2.39 5.00 8.37
N ASP A 80 -2.07 5.39 9.61
CA ASP A 80 -3.03 5.62 10.70
C ASP A 80 -3.03 7.12 11.06
N VAL A 81 -4.12 7.81 10.72
CA VAL A 81 -4.22 9.28 10.77
C VAL A 81 -5.54 9.73 11.38
N ALA A 82 -5.67 11.01 11.72
CA ALA A 82 -6.86 11.50 12.41
C ALA A 82 -8.05 11.71 11.46
N SER A 83 -7.81 11.94 10.17
CA SER A 83 -8.85 12.19 9.18
C SER A 83 -8.49 11.76 7.76
N ARG A 84 -9.49 11.73 6.89
CA ARG A 84 -9.33 11.47 5.46
C ARG A 84 -8.47 12.53 4.77
N GLU A 85 -8.55 13.78 5.18
CA GLU A 85 -7.74 14.87 4.64
C GLU A 85 -6.24 14.65 4.90
N GLU A 86 -5.89 14.19 6.10
CA GLU A 86 -4.51 13.80 6.42
C GLU A 86 -4.05 12.62 5.55
N ALA A 87 -4.91 11.61 5.35
CA ALA A 87 -4.60 10.48 4.48
C ALA A 87 -4.35 10.94 3.03
N LEU A 88 -5.18 11.85 2.50
CA LEU A 88 -5.00 12.43 1.17
C LEU A 88 -3.72 13.26 1.07
N ALA A 89 -3.32 13.97 2.13
CA ALA A 89 -2.07 14.71 2.15
C ALA A 89 -0.84 13.78 2.07
N TRP A 90 -0.87 12.64 2.78
CA TRP A 90 0.17 11.61 2.65
C TRP A 90 0.15 10.96 1.27
N ALA A 91 -1.03 10.63 0.75
CA ALA A 91 -1.18 10.07 -0.58
C ALA A 91 -0.63 11.00 -1.67
N ALA A 92 -0.79 12.32 -1.54
CA ALA A 92 -0.23 13.29 -2.48
C ALA A 92 1.31 13.28 -2.47
N LYS A 93 1.95 13.19 -1.29
CA LYS A 93 3.40 13.04 -1.19
C LYS A 93 3.88 11.75 -1.86
N ILE A 94 3.20 10.64 -1.57
CA ILE A 94 3.50 9.33 -2.15
C ILE A 94 3.31 9.37 -3.68
N ALA A 95 2.22 9.96 -4.17
CA ALA A 95 1.97 10.11 -5.60
C ALA A 95 3.09 10.88 -6.32
N GLY A 96 3.57 11.98 -5.70
CA GLY A 96 4.69 12.76 -6.23
C GLY A 96 6.00 11.96 -6.26
N ALA A 97 6.29 11.22 -5.19
CA ALA A 97 7.51 10.42 -5.10
C ALA A 97 7.51 9.22 -6.07
N CYS A 98 6.41 8.47 -6.10
CA CYS A 98 6.18 7.31 -6.95
C CYS A 98 5.94 7.67 -8.43
N ARG A 99 5.62 8.94 -8.71
CA ARG A 99 5.27 9.47 -10.04
C ARG A 99 4.06 8.77 -10.68
N CYS A 100 3.17 8.21 -9.86
CA CYS A 100 1.95 7.58 -10.32
C CYS A 100 0.76 7.94 -9.41
N ALA A 101 -0.44 7.88 -9.98
CA ALA A 101 -1.66 8.14 -9.23
C ALA A 101 -1.83 7.13 -8.08
N GLN A 102 -2.39 7.59 -6.98
CA GLN A 102 -2.66 6.76 -5.79
C GLN A 102 -4.17 6.73 -5.54
N GLU A 103 -4.71 5.54 -5.33
CA GLU A 103 -6.04 5.34 -4.78
C GLU A 103 -5.95 5.41 -3.25
N VAL A 104 -6.92 6.08 -2.61
CA VAL A 104 -7.00 6.20 -1.15
C VAL A 104 -8.33 5.64 -0.66
N ARG A 105 -8.27 4.61 0.18
CA ARG A 105 -9.44 3.93 0.73
C ARG A 105 -9.33 3.79 2.24
N GLU A 106 -10.41 4.11 2.94
CA GLU A 106 -10.49 3.87 4.37
C GLU A 106 -10.63 2.37 4.64
N ILE A 107 -9.86 1.86 5.60
CA ILE A 107 -9.95 0.49 6.09
C ILE A 107 -11.02 0.48 7.19
N MET A 108 -11.99 -0.43 7.09
CA MET A 108 -13.03 -0.59 8.09
C MET A 108 -12.43 -0.84 9.47
N ALA A 109 -13.00 -0.17 10.48
CA ALA A 109 -12.62 -0.43 11.87
C ALA A 109 -13.03 -1.86 12.26
N ASP A 110 -12.08 -2.59 12.83
CA ASP A 110 -12.30 -3.91 13.44
C ASP A 110 -11.74 -3.90 14.87
N PRO A 111 -12.56 -3.51 15.86
CA PRO A 111 -12.13 -3.48 17.25
C PRO A 111 -11.68 -4.85 17.78
N ARG A 112 -12.23 -5.95 17.24
CA ARG A 112 -11.87 -7.29 17.67
C ARG A 112 -10.47 -7.66 17.19
N LEU A 113 -10.15 -7.34 15.94
CA LEU A 113 -8.80 -7.51 15.41
C LEU A 113 -7.80 -6.66 16.20
N ASP A 114 -8.14 -5.42 16.51
CA ASP A 114 -7.29 -4.55 17.32
C ASP A 114 -7.03 -5.13 18.72
N GLU A 115 -8.03 -5.71 19.38
CA GLU A 115 -7.85 -6.44 20.65
C GLU A 115 -6.89 -7.63 20.51
N MET A 116 -7.01 -8.42 19.43
CA MET A 116 -6.17 -9.59 19.18
C MET A 116 -4.70 -9.22 18.91
N LEU A 117 -4.48 -8.07 18.26
CA LEU A 117 -3.14 -7.58 17.91
C LEU A 117 -2.49 -6.73 19.01
N ARG A 118 -3.23 -6.37 20.07
CA ARG A 118 -2.61 -5.75 21.25
C ARG A 118 -1.59 -6.75 21.82
N PRO A 119 -0.31 -6.35 21.96
CA PRO A 119 0.66 -7.24 22.59
C PRO A 119 0.17 -7.64 23.98
N ALA A 120 0.15 -8.95 24.25
CA ALA A 120 -0.25 -9.48 25.55
C ALA A 120 0.77 -9.02 26.60
N GLY A 121 0.41 -8.00 27.38
CA GLY A 121 1.20 -7.52 28.50
C GLY A 121 2.30 -6.53 28.10
N ARG A 122 2.06 -5.26 28.41
CA ARG A 122 3.12 -4.35 28.85
C ARG A 122 2.92 -4.11 30.34
#